data_AF-A0A1Y4GHQ1-F1
#
_entry.id   AF-A0A1Y4GHQ1-F1
#
_cell.length_a   1.000
_cell.length_b   1.000
_cell.length_c   1.000
_cell.angle_alpha   90.00
_cell.angle_beta   90.00
_cell.angle_gamma   90.00
#
_symmetry.space_group_name_H-M   'P 1'
#
loop_
_entity.id
_entity.type
_entity.pdbx_description
1 polymer ?
#
loop_
_entity_poly.entity_id
_entity_poly.type
_entity_poly.pdbx_seq_one_letter_code
_entity_poly.pdbx_strand_id
1 'polypeptide(L)'
;MFCLGVFCVAGENERYPLLRVRTDRIEENGRRLVADCAAHGVVPWGVSKGISAFAEAACSFEAAGIETIADSRVANMRKMREGGVRAKFALIRVPMYSELNEAAEFCDYVLVSDVGVTAGLARVCEEKRKKISAVVMFDMGDLREGFWYENAAEAARELAPLDGEFLRVAGVGANFSCASGVLPSEKNLSALVDCGRALEAELGRPLDIYSGGGT
;
A
#
# COMPACT_ATOMS: atom_id res chain seq x y z
N MET A 1 0.92 -8.66 -29.63
CA MET A 1 0.04 -9.83 -29.37
C MET A 1 -0.96 -9.38 -28.32
N PHE A 2 -2.11 -8.87 -28.76
CA PHE A 2 -3.15 -8.33 -27.88
C PHE A 2 -3.91 -9.50 -27.25
N CYS A 3 -3.87 -9.62 -25.92
CA CYS A 3 -4.71 -10.56 -25.19
C CYS A 3 -6.09 -9.91 -24.98
N LEU A 4 -6.90 -9.89 -26.03
CA LEU A 4 -8.34 -9.61 -25.91
C LEU A 4 -9.01 -10.91 -25.48
N GLY A 5 -9.41 -11.00 -24.21
CA GLY A 5 -10.08 -12.18 -23.70
C GLY A 5 -10.91 -11.85 -22.48
N VAL A 6 -12.23 -11.77 -22.66
CA VAL A 6 -13.18 -12.06 -21.58
C VAL A 6 -12.97 -13.53 -21.24
N PHE A 7 -12.21 -13.84 -20.20
CA PHE A 7 -12.08 -15.21 -19.73
C PHE A 7 -13.27 -15.54 -18.85
N CYS A 8 -14.22 -16.26 -19.45
CA CYS A 8 -15.11 -17.12 -18.70
C CYS A 8 -14.28 -18.34 -18.30
N VAL A 9 -14.33 -18.76 -17.04
CA VAL A 9 -14.04 -20.17 -16.70
C VAL A 9 -15.24 -20.97 -17.23
N ALA A 10 -15.36 -21.08 -18.55
CA ALA A 10 -16.39 -21.87 -19.21
C ALA A 10 -15.97 -23.34 -19.18
N GLY A 11 -15.99 -23.93 -17.98
CA GLY A 11 -16.12 -25.37 -17.82
C GLY A 11 -17.60 -25.73 -17.89
N GLU A 12 -17.94 -26.90 -18.41
CA GLU A 12 -19.31 -27.45 -18.56
C GLU A 12 -20.09 -27.64 -17.21
N ASN A 13 -19.64 -27.02 -16.13
CA ASN A 13 -20.24 -27.02 -14.80
C ASN A 13 -20.20 -25.62 -14.15
N GLU A 14 -20.66 -24.57 -14.85
CA GLU A 14 -20.88 -23.25 -14.23
C GLU A 14 -22.02 -23.37 -13.19
N ARG A 15 -21.67 -23.44 -11.90
CA ARG A 15 -22.64 -23.41 -10.78
C ARG A 15 -22.91 -21.97 -10.36
N TYR A 16 -24.18 -21.61 -10.22
CA TYR A 16 -24.61 -20.29 -9.77
C TYR A 16 -24.55 -20.16 -8.23
N PRO A 17 -24.26 -18.95 -7.70
CA PRO A 17 -24.00 -17.71 -8.43
C PRO A 17 -22.60 -17.62 -9.04
N LEU A 18 -22.50 -16.96 -10.20
CA LEU A 18 -21.26 -16.78 -10.97
C LEU A 18 -20.82 -15.30 -10.98
N LEU A 19 -19.56 -15.03 -10.63
CA LEU A 19 -18.93 -13.72 -10.77
C LEU A 19 -18.10 -13.69 -12.06
N ARG A 20 -18.41 -12.76 -12.97
CA ARG A 20 -17.64 -12.52 -14.20
C ARG A 20 -16.86 -11.22 -14.08
N VAL A 21 -15.54 -11.30 -14.25
CA VAL A 21 -14.63 -10.16 -14.15
C VAL A 21 -14.12 -9.79 -15.54
N ARG A 22 -14.24 -8.52 -15.91
CA ARG A 22 -13.81 -7.95 -17.18
C ARG A 22 -12.45 -7.29 -17.02
N THR A 23 -11.38 -8.07 -17.15
CA THR A 23 -9.99 -7.59 -16.99
C THR A 23 -9.63 -6.51 -18.01
N ASP A 24 -10.21 -6.56 -19.22
CA ASP A 24 -10.09 -5.52 -20.24
C ASP A 24 -10.62 -4.15 -19.76
N ARG A 25 -11.72 -4.15 -19.00
CA ARG A 25 -12.29 -2.92 -18.43
C ARG A 25 -11.51 -2.41 -17.22
N ILE A 26 -10.96 -3.32 -16.42
CA ILE A 26 -10.06 -2.95 -15.32
C ILE A 26 -8.82 -2.25 -15.88
N GLU A 27 -8.23 -2.81 -16.94
CA GLU A 27 -7.08 -2.22 -17.62
C GLU A 27 -7.40 -0.83 -18.22
N GLU A 28 -8.54 -0.70 -18.92
CA GLU A 28 -8.99 0.59 -19.49
C GLU A 28 -9.19 1.67 -18.42
N ASN A 29 -9.87 1.32 -17.32
CA ASN A 29 -10.09 2.24 -16.21
C ASN A 29 -8.78 2.60 -15.50
N GLY A 30 -7.91 1.62 -15.30
CA GLY A 30 -6.59 1.84 -14.71
C GLY A 30 -5.76 2.82 -15.53
N ARG A 31 -5.74 2.72 -16.86
CA ARG A 31 -5.01 3.66 -17.72
C ARG A 31 -5.52 5.08 -17.59
N ARG A 32 -6.84 5.26 -17.50
CA ARG A 32 -7.45 6.58 -17.31
C ARG A 32 -7.04 7.17 -15.96
N LEU A 33 -7.09 6.37 -14.89
CA LEU A 33 -6.68 6.80 -13.56
C LEU A 33 -5.19 7.16 -13.52
N VAL A 34 -4.32 6.33 -14.09
CA VAL A 34 -2.88 6.60 -14.17
C VAL A 34 -2.61 7.91 -14.92
N ALA A 35 -3.28 8.13 -16.05
CA ALA A 35 -3.13 9.37 -16.83
C ALA A 35 -3.61 10.61 -16.06
N ASP A 36 -4.75 10.51 -15.36
CA ASP A 36 -5.31 11.60 -14.56
C ASP A 36 -4.43 11.93 -13.34
N CYS A 37 -3.97 10.91 -12.63
CA CYS A 37 -3.00 11.06 -11.53
C CYS A 37 -1.70 11.72 -12.02
N ALA A 38 -1.16 11.26 -13.16
CA ALA A 38 0.06 11.82 -13.73
C ALA A 38 -0.11 13.31 -14.12
N ALA A 39 -1.28 13.70 -14.64
CA ALA A 39 -1.59 15.10 -14.95
C ALA A 39 -1.58 16.01 -13.70
N HIS A 40 -1.78 15.44 -12.51
CA HIS A 40 -1.72 16.13 -11.22
C HIS A 40 -0.42 15.88 -10.44
N GLY A 41 0.57 15.21 -11.05
CA GLY A 41 1.86 14.94 -10.40
C GLY A 41 1.80 13.92 -9.26
N VAL A 42 0.78 13.05 -9.23
CA VAL A 42 0.63 11.98 -8.23
C VAL A 42 0.66 10.60 -8.89
N VAL A 43 0.95 9.56 -8.10
CA VAL A 43 1.02 8.16 -8.58
C VAL A 43 0.01 7.31 -7.82
N PRO A 44 -0.86 6.54 -8.49
CA PRO A 44 -1.82 5.69 -7.82
C PRO A 44 -1.21 4.34 -7.40
N TRP A 45 -1.66 3.83 -6.25
CA TRP A 45 -1.49 2.41 -5.89
C TRP A 45 -2.79 1.66 -6.19
N GLY A 46 -2.68 0.51 -6.86
CA GLY A 46 -3.84 -0.33 -7.17
C GLY A 46 -4.18 -1.24 -5.99
N VAL A 47 -5.32 -1.03 -5.34
CA VAL A 47 -5.70 -1.82 -4.15
C VAL A 47 -6.44 -3.11 -4.55
N SER A 48 -5.83 -4.28 -4.33
CA SER A 48 -6.32 -5.60 -4.73
C SER A 48 -7.14 -6.35 -3.67
N LYS A 49 -7.32 -5.80 -2.46
CA LYS A 49 -7.94 -6.52 -1.32
C LYS A 49 -9.33 -7.09 -1.59
N GLY A 50 -10.06 -6.55 -2.58
CA GLY A 50 -11.40 -6.97 -2.99
C GLY A 50 -11.44 -8.07 -4.07
N ILE A 51 -10.32 -8.42 -4.70
CA ILE A 51 -10.24 -9.40 -5.79
C ILE A 51 -9.60 -10.75 -5.35
N SER A 52 -9.37 -10.95 -4.05
CA SER A 52 -8.95 -12.24 -3.46
C SER A 52 -7.72 -12.89 -4.13
N ALA A 53 -6.70 -12.08 -4.47
CA ALA A 53 -5.49 -12.52 -5.17
C ALA A 53 -5.71 -13.11 -6.57
N PHE A 54 -6.79 -12.72 -7.27
CA PHE A 54 -7.00 -13.14 -8.65
C PHE A 54 -5.92 -12.52 -9.56
N ALA A 55 -4.94 -13.35 -9.92
CA ALA A 55 -3.70 -12.91 -10.58
C ALA A 55 -3.97 -12.20 -11.90
N GLU A 56 -4.96 -12.65 -12.68
CA GLU A 56 -5.31 -12.05 -13.96
C GLU A 56 -5.85 -10.62 -13.82
N ALA A 57 -6.62 -10.34 -12.76
CA ALA A 57 -7.04 -8.98 -12.46
C ALA A 57 -5.85 -8.13 -11.95
N ALA A 58 -4.94 -8.70 -11.15
CA ALA A 58 -3.73 -7.99 -10.74
C ALA A 58 -2.80 -7.67 -11.93
N CYS A 59 -2.62 -8.61 -12.87
CA CYS A 59 -1.88 -8.38 -14.12
C CYS A 59 -2.50 -7.25 -14.96
N SER A 60 -3.83 -7.07 -14.92
CA SER A 60 -4.48 -5.95 -15.60
C SER A 60 -4.17 -4.59 -14.96
N PHE A 61 -3.80 -4.54 -13.68
CA PHE A 61 -3.30 -3.31 -13.04
C PHE A 61 -1.92 -2.97 -13.59
N GLU A 62 -1.03 -3.96 -13.72
CA GLU A 62 0.30 -3.77 -14.33
C GLU A 62 0.19 -3.32 -15.79
N ALA A 63 -0.68 -3.96 -16.57
CA ALA A 63 -0.89 -3.61 -17.98
C ALA A 63 -1.50 -2.21 -18.17
N ALA A 64 -2.13 -1.68 -17.11
CA ALA A 64 -2.61 -0.31 -17.04
C ALA A 64 -1.53 0.72 -16.67
N GLY A 65 -0.34 0.28 -16.27
CA GLY A 65 0.76 1.14 -15.82
C GLY A 65 0.78 1.42 -14.32
N ILE A 66 0.05 0.65 -13.51
CA ILE A 66 0.13 0.74 -12.05
C ILE A 66 1.37 -0.01 -11.56
N GLU A 67 2.30 0.71 -10.95
CA GLU A 67 3.60 0.13 -10.52
C GLU A 67 3.54 -0.57 -9.16
N THR A 68 2.60 -0.19 -8.30
CA THR A 68 2.44 -0.73 -6.94
C THR A 68 1.03 -1.25 -6.72
N ILE A 69 0.94 -2.51 -6.30
CA ILE A 69 -0.31 -3.18 -5.94
C ILE A 69 -0.37 -3.32 -4.42
N ALA A 70 -1.47 -2.87 -3.81
CA ALA A 70 -1.67 -2.84 -2.38
C ALA A 70 -2.69 -3.89 -1.94
N ASP A 71 -2.39 -4.68 -0.91
CA ASP A 71 -3.32 -5.67 -0.35
C ASP A 71 -3.25 -5.68 1.17
N SER A 72 -4.31 -6.15 1.83
CA SER A 72 -4.35 -6.30 3.28
C SER A 72 -3.82 -7.66 3.75
N ARG A 73 -3.43 -8.56 2.83
CA ARG A 73 -2.97 -9.91 3.14
C ARG A 73 -1.68 -10.23 2.38
N VAL A 74 -0.61 -10.53 3.13
CA VAL A 74 0.68 -10.95 2.53
C VAL A 74 0.52 -12.25 1.71
N ALA A 75 -0.35 -13.15 2.16
CA ALA A 75 -0.69 -14.38 1.41
C ALA A 75 -1.25 -14.08 0.00
N ASN A 76 -1.97 -12.96 -0.20
CA ASN A 76 -2.44 -12.57 -1.52
C ASN A 76 -1.28 -12.11 -2.41
N MET A 77 -0.32 -11.38 -1.85
CA MET A 77 0.87 -10.92 -2.59
C MET A 77 1.74 -12.10 -3.02
N ARG A 78 1.94 -13.09 -2.16
CA ARG A 78 2.60 -14.35 -2.52
C ARG A 78 1.92 -15.00 -3.73
N LYS A 79 0.61 -15.21 -3.67
CA LYS A 79 -0.16 -15.82 -4.76
C LYS A 79 -0.08 -15.00 -6.06
N MET A 80 -0.16 -13.67 -5.97
CA MET A 80 -0.01 -12.81 -7.14
C MET A 80 1.40 -12.92 -7.75
N ARG A 81 2.44 -12.96 -6.92
CA ARG A 81 3.82 -13.17 -7.36
C ARG A 81 3.99 -14.52 -8.07
N GLU A 82 3.45 -15.59 -7.49
CA GLU A 82 3.41 -16.94 -8.08
C GLU A 82 2.62 -16.97 -9.40
N GLY A 83 1.56 -16.15 -9.50
CA GLY A 83 0.76 -15.92 -10.70
C GLY A 83 1.42 -15.04 -11.77
N GLY A 84 2.66 -14.61 -11.56
CA GLY A 84 3.45 -13.86 -12.55
C GLY A 84 3.40 -12.34 -12.43
N VAL A 85 2.75 -11.80 -11.40
CA VAL A 85 2.67 -10.35 -11.15
C VAL A 85 4.04 -9.81 -10.70
N ARG A 86 4.53 -8.78 -11.37
CA ARG A 86 5.89 -8.21 -11.18
C ARG A 86 5.88 -6.85 -10.46
N ALA A 87 4.73 -6.23 -10.27
CA ALA A 87 4.56 -4.99 -9.55
C ALA A 87 5.17 -5.04 -8.15
N LYS A 88 5.46 -3.86 -7.62
CA LYS A 88 5.78 -3.71 -6.21
C LYS A 88 4.55 -4.04 -5.38
N PHE A 89 4.74 -4.61 -4.20
CA PHE A 89 3.65 -4.88 -3.27
C PHE A 89 3.68 -3.99 -2.04
N ALA A 90 2.51 -3.51 -1.65
CA ALA A 90 2.31 -2.71 -0.45
C ALA A 90 1.32 -3.37 0.52
N LEU A 91 1.77 -3.64 1.75
CA LEU A 91 0.87 -4.09 2.82
C LEU A 91 0.16 -2.89 3.44
N ILE A 92 -1.15 -2.79 3.18
CA ILE A 92 -1.98 -1.63 3.59
C ILE A 92 -2.56 -1.77 5.01
N ARG A 93 -1.73 -2.27 5.92
CA ARG A 93 -1.97 -2.33 7.37
C ARG A 93 -0.67 -2.69 8.08
N VAL A 94 -0.67 -2.51 9.40
CA VAL A 94 0.38 -3.05 10.27
C VAL A 94 0.42 -4.60 10.15
N PRO A 95 1.60 -5.21 9.91
CA PRO A 95 1.75 -6.67 9.90
C PRO A 95 1.64 -7.23 11.33
N MET A 96 1.14 -8.46 11.47
CA MET A 96 1.26 -9.17 12.75
C MET A 96 2.70 -9.63 12.96
N TYR A 97 3.12 -9.82 14.22
CA TYR A 97 4.46 -10.37 14.53
C TYR A 97 4.74 -11.70 13.82
N SER A 98 3.72 -12.57 13.68
CA SER A 98 3.82 -13.83 12.96
C SER A 98 3.99 -13.68 11.44
N GLU A 99 3.62 -12.52 10.89
CA GLU A 99 3.68 -12.24 9.45
C GLU A 99 4.97 -11.51 9.05
N LEU A 100 5.80 -11.03 9.99
CA LEU A 100 6.98 -10.21 9.69
C LEU A 100 7.93 -10.87 8.69
N ASN A 101 8.14 -12.18 8.83
CA ASN A 101 8.98 -12.96 7.91
C ASN A 101 8.44 -12.98 6.48
N GLU A 102 7.12 -13.05 6.32
CA GLU A 102 6.47 -13.04 5.02
C GLU A 102 6.43 -11.62 4.45
N ALA A 103 6.13 -10.63 5.30
CA ALA A 103 6.10 -9.23 4.90
C ALA A 103 7.47 -8.80 4.33
N ALA A 104 8.56 -9.15 5.02
CA ALA A 104 9.93 -8.87 4.54
C ALA A 104 10.29 -9.60 3.24
N GLU A 105 9.64 -10.71 2.91
CA GLU A 105 9.92 -11.47 1.68
C GLU A 105 9.12 -10.95 0.48
N PHE A 106 7.85 -10.59 0.69
CA PHE A 106 6.91 -10.32 -0.39
C PHE A 106 6.53 -8.85 -0.56
N CYS A 107 6.78 -7.99 0.43
CA CYS A 107 6.38 -6.58 0.38
C CYS A 107 7.57 -5.67 0.07
N ASP A 108 7.34 -4.69 -0.79
CA ASP A 108 8.24 -3.58 -1.03
C ASP A 108 7.91 -2.40 -0.11
N TYR A 109 6.62 -2.23 0.20
CA TYR A 109 6.10 -1.22 1.11
C TYR A 109 5.24 -1.84 2.21
N VAL A 110 5.25 -1.24 3.40
CA VAL A 110 4.37 -1.61 4.52
C VAL A 110 3.87 -0.35 5.21
N LEU A 111 2.57 -0.28 5.44
CA LEU A 111 1.98 0.75 6.29
C LEU A 111 2.23 0.39 7.76
N VAL A 112 2.79 1.32 8.53
CA VAL A 112 3.12 1.11 9.94
C VAL A 112 2.48 2.17 10.83
N SER A 113 2.00 1.75 11.99
CA SER A 113 1.46 2.64 13.03
C SER A 113 1.78 2.14 14.44
N ASP A 114 2.80 1.30 14.57
CA ASP A 114 3.26 0.72 15.83
C ASP A 114 4.79 0.58 15.82
N VAL A 115 5.45 1.16 16.81
CA VAL A 115 6.91 1.20 16.89
C VAL A 115 7.50 -0.19 17.13
N GLY A 116 6.87 -1.01 17.99
CA GLY A 116 7.35 -2.34 18.32
C GLY A 116 7.30 -3.30 17.12
N VAL A 117 6.20 -3.26 16.37
CA VAL A 117 6.06 -4.02 15.13
C VAL A 117 7.06 -3.54 14.08
N THR A 118 7.25 -2.22 13.95
CA THR A 118 8.21 -1.65 12.98
C THR A 118 9.65 -2.05 13.33
N ALA A 119 10.02 -2.04 14.61
CA ALA A 119 11.33 -2.50 15.08
C ALA A 119 11.52 -4.01 14.84
N GLY A 120 10.48 -4.82 15.07
CA GLY A 120 10.48 -6.24 14.74
C GLY A 120 10.68 -6.49 13.25
N LEU A 121 10.01 -5.72 12.39
CA LEU A 121 10.18 -5.79 10.94
C LEU A 121 11.60 -5.39 10.52
N ALA A 122 12.14 -4.30 11.05
CA ALA A 122 13.51 -3.85 10.77
C ALA A 122 14.53 -4.96 11.04
N ARG A 123 14.42 -5.63 12.19
CA ARG A 123 15.28 -6.76 12.56
C ARG A 123 15.16 -7.93 11.59
N VAL A 124 13.94 -8.33 11.22
CA VAL A 124 13.72 -9.43 10.25
C VAL A 124 14.28 -9.08 8.88
N CYS A 125 14.12 -7.84 8.42
CA CYS A 125 14.68 -7.33 7.17
C CYS A 125 16.22 -7.35 7.18
N GLU A 126 16.84 -6.97 8.30
CA GLU A 126 18.29 -7.06 8.49
C GLU A 126 18.79 -8.51 8.46
N GLU A 127 18.16 -9.41 9.24
CA GLU A 127 18.50 -10.84 9.29
C GLU A 127 18.40 -11.50 7.91
N LYS A 128 17.40 -11.14 7.11
CA LYS A 128 17.17 -11.66 5.75
C LYS A 128 17.92 -10.91 4.65
N ARG A 129 18.56 -9.79 4.98
CA ARG A 129 19.16 -8.86 4.00
C ARG A 129 18.15 -8.40 2.92
N LYS A 130 16.90 -8.19 3.31
CA LYS A 130 15.81 -7.73 2.44
C LYS A 130 15.49 -6.27 2.74
N LYS A 131 15.26 -5.48 1.70
CA LYS A 131 14.93 -4.07 1.83
C LYS A 131 13.43 -3.87 1.81
N ILE A 132 12.92 -3.02 2.69
CA ILE A 132 11.51 -2.65 2.74
C ILE A 132 11.36 -1.16 3.04
N SER A 133 10.26 -0.57 2.56
CA SER A 133 9.92 0.82 2.79
C SER A 133 8.70 0.93 3.71
N ALA A 134 8.86 1.55 4.87
CA ALA A 134 7.78 1.85 5.80
C ALA A 134 7.11 3.18 5.45
N VAL A 135 5.78 3.18 5.38
CA VAL A 135 4.96 4.40 5.30
C VAL A 135 4.23 4.56 6.62
N VAL A 136 4.55 5.61 7.35
CA VAL A 136 4.02 5.87 8.70
C VAL A 136 2.61 6.40 8.60
N MET A 137 1.65 5.67 9.14
CA MET A 137 0.25 6.06 9.12
C MET A 137 -0.04 6.98 10.30
N PHE A 138 -0.77 8.06 10.01
CA PHE A 138 -1.31 8.98 10.99
C PHE A 138 -2.84 8.97 10.93
N ASP A 139 -3.47 8.94 12.10
CA ASP A 139 -4.91 9.05 12.24
C ASP A 139 -5.29 10.54 12.29
N MET A 140 -6.06 10.96 11.29
CA MET A 140 -6.56 12.33 11.12
C MET A 140 -8.00 12.50 11.62
N GLY A 141 -8.47 11.59 12.48
CA GLY A 141 -9.83 11.52 12.99
C GLY A 141 -10.70 10.45 12.33
N ASP A 142 -10.13 9.57 11.50
CA ASP A 142 -10.87 8.44 10.93
C ASP A 142 -11.08 7.33 11.97
N LEU A 143 -10.25 7.26 13.02
CA LEU A 143 -10.30 6.28 14.11
C LEU A 143 -10.09 4.83 13.65
N ARG A 144 -9.35 4.66 12.56
CA ARG A 144 -9.11 3.35 11.92
C ARG A 144 -7.73 2.80 12.24
N GLU A 145 -6.68 3.56 11.96
CA GLU A 145 -5.28 3.20 12.16
C GLU A 145 -4.41 4.45 12.09
N GLY A 146 -3.21 4.37 12.67
CA GLY A 146 -2.23 5.45 12.64
C GLY A 146 -1.88 5.98 14.03
N PHE A 147 -0.73 6.64 14.12
CA PHE A 147 -0.42 7.47 15.28
C PHE A 147 -1.36 8.67 15.29
N TRP A 148 -1.79 9.11 16.47
CA TRP A 148 -2.56 10.35 16.56
C TRP A 148 -1.73 11.51 16.00
N TYR A 149 -2.28 12.28 15.06
CA TYR A 149 -1.51 13.29 14.32
C TYR A 149 -0.87 14.36 15.22
N GLU A 150 -1.48 14.70 16.36
CA GLU A 150 -0.89 15.66 17.32
C GLU A 150 0.36 15.10 18.01
N ASN A 151 0.54 13.77 18.02
CA ASN A 151 1.70 13.09 18.59
C ASN A 151 2.79 12.83 17.53
N ALA A 152 2.74 13.50 16.36
CA ALA A 152 3.68 13.23 15.27
C ALA A 152 5.15 13.39 15.66
N ALA A 153 5.48 14.37 16.50
CA ALA A 153 6.85 14.57 16.99
C ALA A 153 7.34 13.46 17.93
N GLU A 154 6.43 12.77 18.65
CA GLU A 154 6.78 11.60 19.45
C GLU A 154 7.01 10.39 18.54
N ALA A 155 6.06 10.10 17.65
CA ALA A 155 6.18 9.02 16.67
C ALA A 155 7.45 9.17 15.82
N ALA A 156 7.80 10.39 15.40
CA ALA A 156 9.02 10.66 14.65
C ALA A 156 10.29 10.30 15.42
N ARG A 157 10.39 10.71 16.69
CA ARG A 157 11.55 10.40 17.55
C ARG A 157 11.72 8.90 17.79
N GLU A 158 10.62 8.15 17.87
CA GLU A 158 10.65 6.70 18.08
C GLU A 158 10.94 5.91 16.80
N LEU A 159 10.48 6.39 15.65
CA LEU A 159 10.64 5.69 14.36
C LEU A 159 11.91 6.05 13.61
N ALA A 160 12.44 7.27 13.78
CA ALA A 160 13.65 7.71 13.08
C ALA A 160 14.88 6.80 13.34
N PRO A 161 15.12 6.30 14.56
CA PRO A 161 16.21 5.35 14.81
C PRO A 161 16.07 4.00 14.09
N LEU A 162 14.88 3.67 13.57
CA LEU A 162 14.62 2.45 12.81
C LEU A 162 14.92 2.61 11.31
N ASP A 163 15.14 3.84 10.84
CA ASP A 163 15.59 4.10 9.47
C ASP A 163 17.02 3.60 9.28
N GLY A 164 17.23 2.75 8.28
CA GLY A 164 18.52 2.11 8.04
C GLY A 164 18.61 1.43 6.68
N GLU A 165 19.62 0.57 6.53
CA GLU A 165 19.93 -0.06 5.23
C GLU A 165 18.81 -0.98 4.71
N PHE A 166 18.12 -1.68 5.63
CA PHE A 166 17.14 -2.72 5.32
C PHE A 166 15.69 -2.29 5.55
N LEU A 167 15.44 -1.30 6.41
CA LEU A 167 14.13 -0.66 6.55
C LEU A 167 14.29 0.84 6.32
N ARG A 168 13.60 1.37 5.32
CA ARG A 168 13.56 2.80 5.02
C ARG A 168 12.23 3.39 5.47
N VAL A 169 12.24 4.39 6.32
CA VAL A 169 11.09 5.24 6.59
C VAL A 169 10.88 6.15 5.37
N ALA A 170 10.00 5.72 4.46
CA ALA A 170 9.88 6.30 3.12
C ALA A 170 8.85 7.42 3.02
N GLY A 171 7.87 7.46 3.92
CA GLY A 171 6.81 8.46 3.85
C GLY A 171 5.81 8.43 4.97
N VAL A 172 4.78 9.26 4.81
CA VAL A 172 3.62 9.32 5.68
C VAL A 172 2.34 9.05 4.89
N GLY A 173 1.33 8.53 5.58
CA GLY A 173 0.00 8.37 5.01
C GLY A 173 -1.12 8.55 6.02
N ALA A 174 -2.34 8.74 5.51
CA ALA A 174 -3.56 8.76 6.30
C ALA A 174 -4.68 8.06 5.52
N ASN A 175 -5.59 7.40 6.25
CA ASN A 175 -6.85 6.98 5.67
C ASN A 175 -7.86 8.13 5.80
N PHE A 176 -8.55 8.42 4.71
CA PHE A 176 -9.73 9.27 4.70
C PHE A 176 -10.93 8.47 4.20
N SER A 177 -12.12 8.88 4.62
CA SER A 177 -13.40 8.33 4.16
C SER A 177 -13.57 6.83 4.42
N CYS A 178 -13.01 6.29 5.52
CA CYS A 178 -13.08 4.86 5.80
C CYS A 178 -14.00 4.51 6.98
N ALA A 179 -13.55 4.65 8.22
CA ALA A 179 -14.33 4.22 9.37
C ALA A 179 -15.31 5.31 9.86
N SER A 180 -14.83 6.55 9.97
CA SER A 180 -15.64 7.68 10.47
C SER A 180 -16.17 8.60 9.37
N GLY A 181 -15.80 8.32 8.11
CA GLY A 181 -16.26 9.10 6.95
C GLY A 181 -15.61 10.49 6.85
N VAL A 182 -14.46 10.70 7.50
CA VAL A 182 -13.72 11.98 7.42
C VAL A 182 -13.22 12.18 6.00
N LEU A 183 -13.80 13.16 5.30
CA LEU A 183 -13.40 13.51 3.95
C LEU A 183 -12.04 14.24 3.94
N PRO A 184 -11.24 14.09 2.88
CA PRO A 184 -10.04 14.89 2.70
C PRO A 184 -10.40 16.37 2.61
N SER A 185 -9.62 17.21 3.28
CA SER A 185 -9.76 18.67 3.30
C SER A 185 -8.38 19.31 3.32
N GLU A 186 -8.28 20.58 2.92
CA GLU A 186 -7.01 21.33 3.02
C GLU A 186 -6.43 21.27 4.43
N LYS A 187 -7.28 21.34 5.46
CA LYS A 187 -6.87 21.28 6.87
C LYS A 187 -6.19 19.96 7.22
N ASN A 188 -6.83 18.82 6.94
CA ASN A 188 -6.28 17.52 7.35
C ASN A 188 -5.12 17.06 6.46
N LEU A 189 -5.10 17.44 5.18
CA LEU A 189 -3.96 17.20 4.31
C LEU A 189 -2.76 18.07 4.71
N SER A 190 -2.98 19.33 5.14
CA SER A 190 -1.92 20.16 5.70
C SER A 190 -1.36 19.57 7.00
N ALA A 191 -2.22 19.03 7.86
CA ALA A 191 -1.79 18.33 9.07
C ALA A 191 -0.94 17.08 8.74
N LEU A 192 -1.29 16.32 7.70
CA LEU A 192 -0.46 15.21 7.20
C LEU A 192 0.92 15.68 6.73
N VAL A 193 0.97 16.83 6.03
CA VAL A 193 2.24 17.45 5.62
C VAL A 193 3.10 17.80 6.85
N ASP A 194 2.50 18.39 7.88
CA ASP A 194 3.21 18.73 9.11
C ASP A 194 3.70 17.49 9.87
N CYS A 195 2.94 16.39 9.85
CA CYS A 195 3.41 15.10 10.39
C CYS A 195 4.63 14.58 9.63
N GLY A 196 4.63 14.68 8.30
CA GLY A 196 5.79 14.32 7.48
C GLY A 196 7.01 15.21 7.79
N ARG A 197 6.81 16.53 7.97
CA ARG A 197 7.90 17.45 8.35
C ARG A 197 8.53 17.10 9.70
N ALA A 198 7.73 16.68 10.68
CA ALA A 198 8.25 16.21 11.95
C ALA A 198 9.18 14.98 11.77
N LEU A 199 8.79 14.07 10.87
CA LEU A 199 9.59 12.90 10.53
C LEU A 199 10.86 13.27 9.74
N GLU A 200 10.78 14.18 8.77
CA GLU A 200 11.92 14.69 8.01
C GLU A 200 12.96 15.37 8.90
N ALA A 201 12.51 16.10 9.94
CA ALA A 201 13.39 16.78 10.89
C ALA A 201 14.24 15.78 11.69
N GLU A 202 13.64 14.67 12.15
CA GLU A 202 14.35 13.61 12.88
C GLU A 202 15.22 12.75 11.95
N LEU A 203 14.78 12.50 10.70
CA LEU A 203 15.52 11.72 9.70
C LEU A 203 16.67 12.50 9.05
N GLY A 204 16.64 13.84 9.08
CA GLY A 204 17.62 14.69 8.40
C GLY A 204 17.57 14.63 6.87
N ARG A 205 16.45 14.18 6.29
CA ARG A 205 16.24 14.06 4.82
C ARG A 205 14.76 14.19 4.47
N PRO A 206 14.42 14.60 3.24
CA PRO A 206 13.03 14.60 2.80
C PRO A 206 12.45 13.18 2.70
N LEU A 207 11.12 13.09 2.83
CA LEU A 207 10.36 11.88 2.56
C LEU A 207 10.09 11.72 1.06
N ASP A 208 9.96 10.47 0.63
CA ASP A 208 9.67 10.13 -0.76
C ASP A 208 8.17 10.09 -1.04
N ILE A 209 7.34 9.86 0.00
CA ILE A 209 5.90 9.57 -0.14
C ILE A 209 5.06 10.38 0.87
N TYR A 210 4.00 11.01 0.35
CA TYR A 210 2.86 11.50 1.11
C TYR A 210 1.59 10.89 0.52
N SER A 211 0.84 10.10 1.29
CA SER A 211 -0.33 9.36 0.80
C SER A 211 -1.61 9.69 1.57
N GLY A 212 -2.57 10.37 0.92
CA GLY A 212 -3.85 10.75 1.53
C GLY A 212 -5.07 10.45 0.66
N GLY A 213 -4.91 9.62 -0.38
CA GLY A 213 -5.97 9.33 -1.35
C GLY A 213 -6.70 8.02 -1.07
N GLY A 214 -8.03 8.02 -1.23
CA GLY A 214 -8.88 6.84 -1.24
C GLY A 214 -9.99 7.01 -2.29
N THR A 215 -10.60 5.91 -2.71
CA THR A 215 -11.77 5.91 -3.61
C THR A 215 -13.04 5.62 -2.83
#